data_AF-A0A822FHK7-F1
#
_entry.id   AF-A0A822FHK7-F1
#
_cell.length_a   1.000
_cell.length_b   1.000
_cell.length_c   1.000
_cell.angle_alpha   90.00
_cell.angle_beta   90.00
_cell.angle_gamma   90.00
#
_symmetry.space_group_name_H-M   'P 1'
#
loop_
_entity.id
_entity.type
_entity.pdbx_description
1 polymer ?
#
loop_
_entity_poly.entity_id
_entity_poly.type
_entity_poly.pdbx_seq_one_letter_code
_entity_poly.pdbx_strand_id
1 'polypeptide(L)' 'VAKHLGTEHHEIRFSAEDAIKHLKNIIKSLESYDITTIRASIGMYFVAKYIQEKTDTIVVLSGEGAD' A
#
# COMPACT_ATOMS: atom_id res chain seq x y z
N VAL A 1 6.98 -2.29 -16.65
CA VAL A 1 6.84 -0.80 -16.74
C VAL A 1 8.10 -0.09 -16.26
N ALA A 2 8.53 -0.28 -15.00
CA ALA A 2 9.72 0.39 -14.44
C ALA A 2 10.96 0.35 -15.33
N LYS A 3 11.35 -0.83 -15.84
CA LYS A 3 12.50 -0.98 -16.76
C LYS A 3 12.35 -0.18 -18.05
N HIS A 4 11.14 -0.06 -18.58
CA HIS A 4 10.87 0.70 -19.80
C HIS A 4 10.98 2.22 -19.55
N LEU A 5 10.56 2.69 -18.37
CA LEU A 5 10.58 4.09 -17.97
C LEU A 5 11.89 4.52 -17.29
N GLY A 6 12.77 3.57 -16.93
CA GLY A 6 14.03 3.86 -16.24
C GLY A 6 13.87 4.37 -14.80
N THR A 7 12.76 4.07 -14.13
CA THR A 7 12.48 4.52 -12.76
C THR A 7 13.24 3.69 -11.73
N GLU A 8 13.67 4.31 -10.62
CA GLU A 8 14.06 3.57 -9.41
C GLU A 8 12.85 2.80 -8.87
N HIS A 9 12.96 1.48 -8.81
CA HIS A 9 11.82 0.61 -8.52
C HIS A 9 12.08 -0.22 -7.28
N HIS A 10 11.14 -0.17 -6.35
CA HIS A 10 11.17 -0.91 -5.09
C HIS A 10 10.05 -1.95 -5.11
N GLU A 11 10.41 -3.23 -5.06
CA GLU A 11 9.45 -4.32 -4.90
C GLU A 11 9.26 -4.61 -3.40
N ILE A 12 8.00 -4.60 -2.96
CA ILE A 12 7.64 -4.84 -1.55
C ILE A 12 6.85 -6.14 -1.49
N ARG A 13 7.27 -7.05 -0.60
CA ARG A 13 6.60 -8.34 -0.34
C ARG A 13 6.11 -8.37 1.10
N PHE A 14 4.90 -8.87 1.30
CA PHE A 14 4.32 -9.12 2.62
C PHE A 14 3.66 -10.51 2.63
N SER A 15 3.57 -11.11 3.81
CA SER A 15 2.92 -12.41 4.00
C SER A 15 1.45 -12.25 4.42
N ALA A 16 0.68 -13.35 4.36
CA ALA A 16 -0.68 -13.35 4.87
C ALA A 16 -0.71 -13.08 6.38
N GLU A 17 0.31 -13.57 7.10
CA GLU A 17 0.50 -13.38 8.53
C GLU A 17 0.74 -11.89 8.86
N ASP A 18 1.54 -11.19 8.05
CA ASP A 18 1.75 -9.74 8.18
C ASP A 18 0.43 -8.98 8.01
N ALA A 19 -0.36 -9.33 6.99
CA ALA A 19 -1.65 -8.71 6.74
C ALA A 19 -2.62 -8.90 7.92
N ILE A 20 -2.72 -10.12 8.46
CA ILE A 20 -3.58 -10.44 9.60
C ILE A 20 -3.15 -9.66 10.84
N LYS A 21 -1.84 -9.57 11.09
CA LYS A 21 -1.27 -8.84 12.23
C LYS A 21 -1.63 -7.35 12.21
N HIS A 22 -1.72 -6.75 11.02
CA HIS A 22 -1.99 -5.32 10.87
C HIS A 22 -3.45 -4.99 10.55
N LEU A 23 -4.30 -6.00 10.32
CA LEU A 23 -5.68 -5.83 9.91
C LEU A 23 -6.49 -4.87 10.80
N LYS A 24 -6.34 -4.96 12.12
CA LYS A 24 -7.04 -4.06 13.06
C LYS A 24 -6.63 -2.59 12.87
N ASN A 25 -5.34 -2.34 12.61
CA ASN A 25 -4.85 -0.98 12.37
C ASN A 25 -5.36 -0.46 11.02
N ILE A 26 -5.38 -1.31 10.00
CA ILE A 26 -5.90 -0.96 8.68
C ILE A 26 -7.38 -0.59 8.76
N ILE A 27 -8.21 -1.43 9.38
CA ILE A 27 -9.65 -1.15 9.57
C ILE A 27 -9.84 0.15 10.35
N LYS A 28 -9.04 0.37 11.41
CA LYS A 28 -9.09 1.61 12.19
C LYS A 28 -8.76 2.84 11.34
N SER A 29 -7.74 2.78 10.47
CA SER A 29 -7.37 3.90 9.60
C SER A 29 -8.40 4.18 8.50
N LEU A 30 -9.12 3.15 8.05
CA LEU A 30 -10.15 3.27 7.02
C LEU A 30 -11.50 3.73 7.56
N GLU A 31 -11.76 3.51 8.85
CA GLU A 31 -13.05 3.77 9.50
C GLU A 31 -14.23 3.11 8.77
N SER A 32 -13.98 1.97 8.13
CA SER A 32 -14.93 1.24 7.29
C SER A 32 -14.82 -0.27 7.45
N TYR A 33 -15.94 -0.96 7.21
CA TYR A 33 -16.06 -2.41 7.22
C TYR A 33 -16.32 -3.01 5.83
N ASP A 34 -16.26 -2.20 4.77
CA ASP A 34 -16.43 -2.71 3.41
C ASP A 34 -15.31 -3.72 3.05
N ILE A 35 -15.72 -4.88 2.56
CA ILE A 35 -14.82 -6.01 2.31
C ILE A 35 -13.84 -5.68 1.18
N THR A 36 -14.29 -4.99 0.14
CA THR A 36 -13.47 -4.65 -1.02
C THR A 36 -12.44 -3.60 -0.64
N THR A 37 -12.84 -2.54 0.06
CA THR A 37 -11.95 -1.50 0.58
C THR A 37 -10.89 -2.07 1.51
N ILE A 38 -11.27 -2.92 2.47
CA ILE A 38 -10.31 -3.54 3.39
C ILE A 38 -9.27 -4.37 2.63
N ARG A 39 -9.71 -5.23 1.70
CA ARG A 39 -8.79 -6.11 0.95
C ARG A 39 -7.79 -5.32 0.10
N ALA A 40 -8.25 -4.32 -0.63
CA ALA A 40 -7.38 -3.48 -1.44
C ALA A 40 -6.38 -2.68 -0.57
N SER A 41 -6.82 -2.20 0.59
CA SER A 41 -6.03 -1.34 1.47
C SER A 41 -4.88 -2.06 2.17
N ILE A 42 -4.90 -3.39 2.27
CA ILE A 42 -3.78 -4.15 2.85
C ILE A 42 -2.49 -3.89 2.09
N GLY A 43 -2.51 -3.99 0.76
CA GLY A 43 -1.34 -3.72 -0.07
C GLY A 43 -0.89 -2.26 0.05
N MET A 44 -1.85 -1.32 -0.06
CA MET A 44 -1.57 0.12 0.04
C MET A 44 -0.95 0.50 1.38
N TYR A 45 -1.38 -0.13 2.48
CA TYR A 45 -0.81 0.08 3.80
C TYR A 45 0.68 -0.29 3.85
N PHE A 46 1.09 -1.43 3.29
CA PHE A 46 2.50 -1.84 3.28
C PHE A 46 3.34 -0.97 2.35
N VAL A 47 2.79 -0.54 1.22
CA VAL A 47 3.46 0.42 0.31
C VAL A 47 3.69 1.75 1.03
N ALA A 48 2.66 2.34 1.61
CA ALA A 48 2.76 3.61 2.33
C ALA A 48 3.74 3.52 3.51
N LYS A 49 3.70 2.42 4.27
CA LYS A 49 4.62 2.17 5.38
C LYS A 49 6.08 2.08 4.90
N TYR A 50 6.35 1.35 3.81
CA TYR A 50 7.70 1.26 3.26
C TYR A 50 8.20 2.63 2.78
N ILE A 51 7.38 3.38 2.06
CA ILE A 51 7.72 4.73 1.57
C ILE A 51 8.12 5.62 2.75
N GLN A 52 7.32 5.62 3.82
CA GLN A 52 7.58 6.41 5.03
C GLN A 52 8.87 5.98 5.76
N GLU A 53 9.15 4.67 5.83
CA GLU A 53 10.28 4.15 6.62
C GLU A 53 11.61 4.12 5.85
N LYS A 54 11.57 4.10 4.51
CA LYS A 54 12.73 3.77 3.67
C LYS A 54 13.08 4.83 2.62
N THR A 55 12.25 5.85 2.46
CA THR A 55 12.47 6.89 1.45
C THR A 55 12.14 8.27 2.00
N ASP A 56 12.61 9.32 1.31
CA ASP A 56 12.22 10.71 1.57
C ASP A 56 11.03 11.15 0.68
N THR A 57 10.32 10.20 0.05
CA THR A 57 9.19 10.51 -0.85
C THR A 57 7.97 10.91 -0.06
N ILE A 58 7.52 12.16 -0.24
CA ILE A 58 6.36 12.71 0.48
C ILE A 58 5.10 12.79 -0.40
N VAL A 59 5.27 13.05 -1.70
CA VAL A 59 4.15 13.17 -2.65
C VAL A 59 4.12 11.91 -3.52
N VAL A 60 3.01 11.18 -3.47
CA VAL A 60 2.81 9.92 -4.21
C VAL A 60 1.63 10.09 -5.16
N LEU A 61 1.82 9.72 -6.42
CA LEU A 61 0.78 9.72 -7.44
C LEU A 61 0.21 8.32 -7.57
N SER A 62 -1.11 8.20 -7.60
CA SER A 62 -1.86 6.96 -7.81
C SER A 62 -2.78 7.10 -9.02
N GLY A 63 -3.13 5.99 -9.66
CA GLY A 63 -4.04 5.92 -10.80
C GLY A 63 -5.51 5.75 -10.43
N GLU A 64 -5.89 5.98 -9.17
CA GLU A 64 -7.28 5.83 -8.71
C GLU A 64 -8.26 6.73 -9.48
N GLY A 65 -9.47 6.22 -9.74
CA GLY A 65 -10.56 6.94 -10.41
C GLY A 65 -10.55 6.85 -11.95
N ALA A 66 -9.65 6.06 -12.53
CA ALA A 66 -9.57 5.83 -13.97
C ALA A 66 -10.33 4.58 -14.46
N ASP A 67 -10.77 3.72 -13.54
CA ASP A 67 -11.63 2.56 -13.83
C ASP A 67 -12.98 2.97 -14.46
#